data_AF-A0AAD9P3Z1-F1
#
_entry.id   AF-A0AAD9P3Z1-F1
#
_cell.length_a   1.000
_cell.length_b   1.000
_cell.length_c   1.000
_cell.angle_alpha   90.00
_cell.angle_beta   90.00
_cell.angle_gamma   90.00
#
_symmetry.space_group_name_H-M   'P 1'
#
loop_
_entity.id
_entity.type
_entity.pdbx_description
1 polymer ?
#
loop_
_entity_poly.entity_id
_entity_poly.type
_entity_poly.pdbx_seq_one_letter_code
_entity_poly.pdbx_strand_id
1 'polypeptide(L)'
;MLDVQQKAFQACLQSFVEANNKRVDELVREQVREITDLRMSLQYPQREIDEMKMTIHSQSDRLSNTTRDVEQVTCAQREMEDGVDYVKNQMRRNNLRIDGVAEITARNWADTEAVVRKSFTTALKLPEAQANATVFALSMRTERDPTLPADQRPSSSGSRRTRTETASCKPFARRNRVASS
;
A
#
# COMPACT_ATOMS: atom_id res chain seq x y z
N MET A 1 -8.84 99.19 23.37
CA MET A 1 -7.73 98.74 22.49
C MET A 1 -7.27 97.33 22.87
N LEU A 2 -7.04 97.06 24.16
CA LEU A 2 -6.73 95.73 24.70
C LEU A 2 -7.76 94.63 24.33
N ASP A 3 -9.06 94.90 24.47
CA ASP A 3 -10.10 93.90 24.11
C ASP A 3 -10.08 93.49 22.63
N VAL A 4 -9.73 94.41 21.74
CA VAL A 4 -9.63 94.13 20.30
C VAL A 4 -8.43 93.24 20.02
N GLN A 5 -7.29 93.49 20.69
CA GLN A 5 -6.10 92.64 20.60
C GLN A 5 -6.33 91.25 21.21
N GLN A 6 -7.03 91.17 22.34
CA GLN A 6 -7.38 89.90 22.99
C GLN A 6 -8.29 89.04 22.10
N LYS A 7 -9.31 89.64 21.48
CA LYS A 7 -10.20 88.94 20.52
C LYS A 7 -9.44 88.47 19.28
N ALA A 8 -8.53 89.28 18.74
CA ALA A 8 -7.71 88.91 17.59
C ALA A 8 -6.77 87.74 17.91
N PHE A 9 -6.14 87.74 19.09
CA PHE A 9 -5.27 86.66 19.53
C PHE A 9 -6.05 85.37 19.80
N GLN A 10 -7.22 85.47 20.44
CA GLN A 10 -8.11 84.33 20.67
C GLN A 10 -8.58 83.70 19.35
N ALA A 11 -8.96 84.52 18.36
CA ALA A 11 -9.33 84.03 17.03
C ALA A 11 -8.16 83.34 16.31
N CYS A 12 -6.94 83.84 16.47
CA CYS A 12 -5.74 83.21 15.92
C CYS A 12 -5.47 81.83 16.54
N LEU A 13 -5.53 81.72 17.88
CA LEU A 13 -5.38 80.44 18.57
C LEU A 13 -6.48 79.46 18.19
N GLN A 14 -7.72 79.93 18.07
CA GLN A 14 -8.86 79.11 17.71
C GLN A 14 -8.73 78.56 16.29
N SER A 15 -8.31 79.40 15.34
CA SER A 15 -7.98 78.97 13.97
C SER A 15 -6.83 77.97 13.93
N PHE A 16 -5.78 78.15 14.74
CA PHE A 16 -4.66 77.21 14.82
C PHE A 16 -5.08 75.85 15.39
N VAL A 17 -5.90 75.85 16.45
CA VAL A 17 -6.45 74.62 17.04
C VAL A 17 -7.36 73.91 16.05
N GLU A 18 -8.25 74.63 15.36
CA GLU A 18 -9.13 74.05 14.34
C GLU A 18 -8.35 73.47 13.16
N ALA A 19 -7.28 74.14 12.71
CA ALA A 19 -6.41 73.64 11.65
C ALA A 19 -5.68 72.35 12.06
N ASN A 20 -5.19 72.29 13.30
CA ASN A 20 -4.54 71.09 13.82
C ASN A 20 -5.54 69.95 14.04
N ASN A 21 -6.72 70.23 14.60
CA ASN A 21 -7.77 69.22 14.78
C ASN A 21 -8.17 68.61 13.44
N LYS A 22 -8.41 69.44 12.40
CA LYS A 22 -8.68 68.94 11.05
C LYS A 22 -7.58 68.03 10.52
N ARG A 23 -6.31 68.41 10.73
CA ARG A 23 -5.17 67.62 10.28
C ARG A 23 -5.04 66.30 11.05
N VAL A 24 -5.32 66.30 12.35
CA VAL A 24 -5.36 65.09 13.16
C VAL A 24 -6.51 64.19 12.73
N ASP A 25 -7.70 64.74 12.50
CA ASP A 25 -8.86 63.99 12.02
C ASP A 25 -8.60 63.35 10.66
N GLU A 26 -7.91 64.05 9.75
CA GLU A 26 -7.48 63.52 8.45
C GLU A 26 -6.56 62.30 8.61
N LEU A 27 -5.53 62.44 9.44
CA LEU A 27 -4.57 61.36 9.72
C LEU A 27 -5.23 60.15 10.38
N VAL A 28 -6.11 60.38 11.37
CA VAL A 28 -6.85 59.31 12.03
C VAL A 28 -7.73 58.58 11.01
N ARG A 29 -8.38 59.30 10.11
CA ARG A 29 -9.24 58.69 9.09
C ARG A 29 -8.45 57.85 8.09
N GLU A 30 -7.29 58.33 7.64
CA GLU A 30 -6.42 57.55 6.76
C GLU A 30 -5.91 56.29 7.47
N GLN A 31 -5.43 56.40 8.71
CA GLN A 31 -4.97 55.23 9.47
C GLN A 31 -6.09 54.21 9.71
N VAL A 32 -7.30 54.66 10.03
CA VAL A 32 -8.46 53.76 10.18
C VAL A 32 -8.74 53.02 8.87
N ARG A 33 -8.61 53.70 7.73
CA ARG A 33 -8.77 53.09 6.41
C ARG A 33 -7.68 52.05 6.14
N GLU A 34 -6.41 52.40 6.35
CA GLU A 34 -5.28 51.48 6.17
C GLU A 34 -5.42 50.22 7.06
N ILE A 35 -5.77 50.39 8.33
CA ILE A 35 -6.01 49.27 9.25
C ILE A 35 -7.15 48.38 8.77
N THR A 36 -8.21 48.98 8.22
CA THR A 36 -9.36 48.25 7.67
C THR A 36 -8.95 47.47 6.44
N ASP A 37 -8.22 48.08 5.51
CA ASP A 37 -7.73 47.44 4.28
C ASP A 37 -6.74 46.30 4.59
N LEU A 38 -5.86 46.49 5.58
CA LEU A 38 -4.96 45.44 6.08
C LEU A 38 -5.74 44.28 6.70
N ARG A 39 -6.76 44.56 7.53
CA ARG A 39 -7.61 43.52 8.11
C ARG A 39 -8.32 42.70 7.06
N MET A 40 -8.87 43.34 6.03
CA MET A 40 -9.49 42.65 4.90
C MET A 40 -8.47 41.79 4.17
N SER A 41 -7.28 42.34 3.90
CA SER A 41 -6.19 41.62 3.23
C SER A 41 -5.70 40.39 4.01
N LEU A 42 -5.78 40.42 5.35
CA LEU A 42 -5.39 39.31 6.22
C LEU A 42 -6.50 38.25 6.37
N GLN A 43 -7.76 38.65 6.26
CA GLN A 43 -8.90 37.74 6.38
C GLN A 43 -8.94 36.72 5.24
N TYR A 44 -8.58 37.11 4.01
CA TYR A 44 -8.58 36.21 2.85
C TYR A 44 -7.57 35.06 2.97
N PRO A 45 -6.27 35.30 3.25
CA PRO A 45 -5.30 34.23 3.46
C PRO A 45 -5.66 33.32 4.64
N GLN A 46 -6.22 33.87 5.73
CA GLN A 46 -6.58 33.06 6.90
C GLN A 46 -7.65 32.02 6.54
N ARG A 47 -8.65 32.43 5.74
CA ARG A 47 -9.68 31.52 5.23
C ARG A 47 -9.08 30.43 4.33
N GLU A 48 -8.20 30.81 3.40
CA GLU A 48 -7.53 29.85 2.51
C GLU A 48 -6.68 28.84 3.29
N ILE A 49 -5.98 29.30 4.33
CA ILE A 49 -5.20 28.44 5.24
C ILE A 49 -6.11 27.42 5.92
N ASP A 50 -7.27 27.83 6.41
CA ASP A 50 -8.19 26.94 7.10
C ASP A 50 -8.85 25.93 6.13
N GLU A 51 -9.18 26.35 4.91
CA GLU A 51 -9.63 25.44 3.84
C GLU A 51 -8.55 24.41 3.44
N MET A 52 -7.29 24.84 3.36
CA MET A 52 -6.16 23.94 3.11
C MET A 52 -5.97 22.92 4.24
N LYS A 53 -6.05 23.35 5.50
CA LYS A 53 -5.96 22.42 6.66
C LYS A 53 -7.03 21.35 6.61
N MET A 54 -8.28 21.71 6.31
CA MET A 54 -9.37 20.75 6.16
C MET A 54 -9.11 19.75 5.04
N THR A 55 -8.59 20.23 3.91
CA THR A 55 -8.20 19.36 2.80
C THR A 55 -7.09 18.39 3.19
N ILE A 56 -6.04 18.87 3.87
CA ILE A 56 -4.93 18.04 4.35
C ILE A 56 -5.42 16.95 5.31
N HIS A 57 -6.29 17.30 6.26
CA HIS A 57 -6.87 16.32 7.18
C HIS A 57 -7.69 15.27 6.46
N SER A 58 -8.57 15.68 5.54
CA SER A 58 -9.36 14.75 4.71
C SER A 58 -8.47 13.82 3.89
N GLN A 59 -7.41 14.35 3.27
CA GLN A 59 -6.44 13.53 2.53
C GLN A 59 -5.67 12.57 3.43
N SER A 60 -5.28 13.00 4.63
CA SER A 60 -4.61 12.15 5.62
C SER A 60 -5.50 10.98 6.05
N ASP A 61 -6.78 11.23 6.29
CA ASP A 61 -7.74 10.18 6.66
C ASP A 61 -7.95 9.18 5.51
N ARG A 62 -8.07 9.70 4.27
CA ARG A 62 -8.15 8.85 3.08
C ARG A 62 -6.92 7.98 2.91
N LEU A 63 -5.72 8.54 3.10
CA LEU A 63 -4.47 7.81 2.99
C LEU A 63 -4.37 6.70 4.05
N SER A 64 -4.77 6.98 5.28
CA SER A 64 -4.83 6.00 6.37
C SER A 64 -5.76 4.83 6.03
N ASN A 65 -6.97 5.12 5.53
CA ASN A 65 -7.92 4.09 5.12
C ASN A 65 -7.38 3.25 3.95
N THR A 66 -6.84 3.89 2.91
CA THR A 66 -6.25 3.19 1.76
C THR A 66 -5.08 2.30 2.18
N THR A 67 -4.24 2.75 3.12
CA THR A 67 -3.12 1.95 3.65
C THR A 67 -3.66 0.67 4.31
N ARG A 68 -4.71 0.81 5.13
CA ARG A 68 -5.36 -0.33 5.79
C ARG A 68 -6.02 -1.30 4.80
N ASP A 69 -6.58 -0.79 3.70
CA ASP A 69 -7.18 -1.63 2.65
C ASP A 69 -6.09 -2.40 1.88
N VAL A 70 -4.97 -1.76 1.57
CA VAL A 70 -3.81 -2.40 0.93
C VAL A 70 -3.25 -3.52 1.82
N GLU A 71 -3.14 -3.29 3.13
CA GLU A 71 -2.71 -4.32 4.09
C GLU A 71 -3.65 -5.53 4.07
N GLN A 72 -4.96 -5.31 4.04
CA GLN A 72 -5.96 -6.38 3.97
C GLN A 72 -5.85 -7.19 2.68
N VAL A 73 -5.74 -6.51 1.53
CA VAL A 73 -5.54 -7.17 0.24
C VAL A 73 -4.25 -7.98 0.23
N THR A 74 -3.19 -7.44 0.82
CA THR A 74 -1.89 -8.13 0.91
C THR A 74 -1.97 -9.38 1.78
N CYS A 75 -2.67 -9.34 2.93
CA CYS A 75 -2.91 -10.55 3.74
C CYS A 75 -3.71 -11.58 2.93
N ALA A 76 -4.82 -11.17 2.27
CA ALA A 76 -5.65 -12.07 1.49
C ALA A 76 -4.90 -12.71 0.31
N GLN A 77 -4.03 -11.94 -0.35
CA GLN A 77 -3.18 -12.47 -1.42
C GLN A 77 -2.23 -13.55 -0.90
N ARG A 78 -1.59 -13.35 0.26
CA ARG A 78 -0.73 -14.37 0.87
C ARG A 78 -1.50 -15.65 1.22
N GLU A 79 -2.71 -15.51 1.76
CA GLU A 79 -3.57 -16.66 2.05
C GLU A 79 -3.94 -17.43 0.77
N MET A 80 -4.20 -16.72 -0.34
CA MET A 80 -4.43 -17.34 -1.63
C MET A 80 -3.18 -18.05 -2.17
N GLU A 81 -2.00 -17.44 -2.05
CA GLU A 81 -0.72 -18.05 -2.45
C GLU A 81 -0.46 -19.35 -1.68
N ASP A 82 -0.64 -19.34 -0.36
CA ASP A 82 -0.51 -20.53 0.49
C ASP A 82 -1.53 -21.62 0.10
N GLY A 83 -2.77 -21.23 -0.21
CA GLY A 83 -3.80 -22.14 -0.69
C GLY A 83 -3.46 -22.79 -2.04
N VAL A 84 -2.91 -22.00 -2.98
CA VAL A 84 -2.45 -22.49 -4.27
C VAL A 84 -1.30 -23.48 -4.10
N ASP A 85 -0.33 -23.18 -3.24
CA ASP A 85 0.81 -24.07 -2.98
C ASP A 85 0.37 -25.36 -2.29
N TYR A 86 -0.58 -25.28 -1.35
CA TYR A 86 -1.19 -26.45 -0.75
C TYR A 86 -1.84 -27.35 -1.80
N VAL A 87 -2.67 -26.79 -2.70
CA VAL A 87 -3.33 -27.56 -3.76
C VAL A 87 -2.32 -28.15 -4.73
N LYS A 88 -1.31 -27.39 -5.17
CA LYS A 88 -0.23 -27.91 -6.04
C LYS A 88 0.48 -29.09 -5.41
N ASN A 89 0.81 -29.01 -4.11
CA ASN A 89 1.46 -30.09 -3.39
C ASN A 89 0.54 -31.30 -3.25
N GLN A 90 -0.73 -31.09 -2.95
CA GLN A 90 -1.71 -32.17 -2.84
C GLN A 90 -1.91 -32.90 -4.18
N MET A 91 -1.98 -32.17 -5.29
CA MET A 91 -2.09 -32.76 -6.64
C MET A 91 -0.82 -33.50 -7.05
N ARG A 92 0.35 -33.06 -6.58
CA ARG A 92 1.65 -33.68 -6.88
C ARG A 92 2.08 -34.75 -5.88
N ARG A 93 1.31 -35.00 -4.81
CA ARG A 93 1.70 -35.89 -3.71
C ARG A 93 2.02 -37.32 -4.17
N ASN A 94 1.34 -37.79 -5.20
CA ASN A 94 1.54 -39.12 -5.77
C ASN A 94 2.44 -39.11 -7.00
N ASN A 95 2.99 -37.94 -7.38
CA ASN A 95 3.85 -37.82 -8.53
C ASN A 95 5.30 -38.07 -8.10
N LEU A 96 5.94 -39.03 -8.75
CA LEU A 96 7.35 -39.32 -8.57
C LEU A 96 8.13 -38.70 -9.74
N ARG A 97 9.24 -38.04 -9.42
CA ARG A 97 10.19 -37.54 -10.40
C ARG A 97 11.39 -38.48 -10.46
N ILE A 98 11.70 -38.97 -11.65
CA ILE A 98 12.85 -39.86 -11.91
C ILE A 98 13.83 -39.08 -12.78
N ASP A 99 14.93 -38.64 -12.17
CA ASP A 99 16.02 -37.96 -12.87
C ASP A 99 17.09 -38.98 -13.34
N GLY A 100 17.94 -38.58 -14.31
CA GLY A 100 19.04 -39.42 -14.79
C GLY A 100 18.69 -40.44 -15.89
N VAL A 101 17.47 -40.39 -16.42
CA VAL A 101 17.05 -41.23 -17.56
C VAL A 101 17.64 -40.65 -18.86
N ALA A 102 18.33 -41.48 -19.63
CA ALA A 102 18.92 -41.09 -20.92
C ALA A 102 17.83 -40.61 -21.90
N GLU A 103 18.10 -39.53 -22.61
CA GLU A 103 17.19 -38.99 -23.63
C GLU A 103 17.29 -39.81 -24.91
N ILE A 104 16.16 -40.34 -25.37
CA ILE A 104 16.03 -41.09 -26.62
C ILE A 104 15.09 -40.31 -27.53
N THR A 105 15.53 -40.04 -28.77
CA THR A 105 14.71 -39.42 -29.82
C THR A 105 13.59 -40.36 -30.25
N ALA A 106 12.37 -39.82 -30.39
CA ALA A 106 11.14 -40.54 -30.80
C ALA A 106 10.65 -41.63 -29.83
N ARG A 107 10.60 -41.31 -28.54
CA ARG A 107 10.09 -42.20 -27.51
C ARG A 107 8.57 -42.17 -27.42
N ASN A 108 7.93 -43.34 -27.37
CA ASN A 108 6.50 -43.45 -27.11
C ASN A 108 6.20 -43.65 -25.60
N TRP A 109 4.92 -43.65 -25.21
CA TRP A 109 4.53 -43.69 -23.81
C TRP A 109 4.84 -45.06 -23.18
N ALA A 110 4.66 -46.13 -23.95
CA ALA A 110 4.97 -47.49 -23.54
C ALA A 110 6.47 -47.68 -23.24
N ASP A 111 7.35 -47.10 -24.06
CA ASP A 111 8.81 -47.13 -23.88
C ASP A 111 9.25 -46.36 -22.61
N THR A 112 8.48 -45.34 -22.23
CA THR A 112 8.73 -44.57 -21.01
C THR A 112 8.34 -45.39 -19.79
N GLU A 113 7.15 -45.99 -19.81
CA GLU A 113 6.67 -46.87 -18.74
C GLU A 113 7.58 -48.10 -18.54
N ALA A 114 8.04 -48.73 -19.62
CA ALA A 114 8.95 -49.87 -19.55
C ALA A 114 10.27 -49.53 -18.83
N VAL A 115 10.82 -48.35 -19.07
CA VAL A 115 12.05 -47.92 -18.39
C VAL A 115 11.79 -47.53 -16.95
N VAL A 116 10.64 -46.95 -16.64
CA VAL A 116 10.23 -46.70 -15.24
C VAL A 116 10.14 -48.02 -14.49
N ARG A 117 9.42 -49.03 -15.04
CA ARG A 117 9.32 -50.38 -14.46
C ARG A 117 10.69 -51.03 -14.26
N LYS A 118 11.57 -50.95 -15.27
CA LYS A 118 12.95 -51.44 -15.18
C LYS A 118 13.75 -50.73 -14.07
N SER A 119 13.53 -49.44 -13.87
CA SER A 119 14.19 -48.66 -12.83
C SER A 119 13.75 -49.12 -11.44
N PHE A 120 12.46 -49.40 -11.25
CA PHE A 120 11.93 -49.96 -10.00
C PHE A 120 12.45 -51.36 -9.70
N THR A 121 12.51 -52.26 -10.68
CA THR A 121 13.03 -53.62 -10.48
C THR A 121 14.54 -53.62 -10.25
N THR A 122 15.30 -52.79 -10.96
CA THR A 122 16.77 -52.75 -10.88
C THR A 122 17.26 -52.00 -9.63
N ALA A 123 16.71 -50.81 -9.36
CA ALA A 123 17.18 -49.95 -8.27
C ALA A 123 16.57 -50.31 -6.91
N LEU A 124 15.28 -50.67 -6.86
CA LEU A 124 14.56 -50.97 -5.61
C LEU A 124 14.37 -52.47 -5.35
N LYS A 125 14.84 -53.35 -6.26
CA LYS A 125 14.74 -54.83 -6.15
C LYS A 125 13.32 -55.33 -5.88
N LEU A 126 12.32 -54.63 -6.40
CA LEU A 126 10.93 -55.04 -6.26
C LEU A 126 10.63 -56.26 -7.13
N PRO A 127 9.81 -57.23 -6.65
CA PRO A 127 9.38 -58.35 -7.47
C PRO A 127 8.64 -57.85 -8.71
N GLU A 128 8.90 -58.46 -9.86
CA GLU A 128 8.32 -58.04 -11.15
C GLU A 128 6.78 -58.03 -11.13
N ALA A 129 6.16 -58.94 -10.35
CA ALA A 129 4.73 -58.95 -10.12
C ALA A 129 4.19 -57.68 -9.43
N GLN A 130 4.94 -57.08 -8.50
CA GLN A 130 4.56 -55.84 -7.80
C GLN A 130 4.85 -54.60 -8.66
N ALA A 131 5.96 -54.60 -9.40
CA ALA A 131 6.24 -53.55 -10.38
C ALA A 131 5.18 -53.51 -11.49
N ASN A 132 4.63 -54.68 -11.87
CA ASN A 132 3.60 -54.77 -12.90
C ASN A 132 2.18 -54.45 -12.42
N ALA A 133 1.91 -54.63 -11.13
CA ALA A 133 0.64 -54.26 -10.48
C ALA A 133 0.55 -52.76 -10.14
N THR A 134 1.65 -52.01 -10.26
CA THR A 134 1.65 -50.56 -10.01
C THR A 134 0.91 -49.86 -11.14
N VAL A 135 -0.27 -49.29 -10.84
CA VAL A 135 -1.06 -48.53 -11.82
C VAL A 135 -0.45 -47.14 -11.96
N PHE A 136 0.22 -46.88 -13.08
CA PHE A 136 0.65 -45.54 -13.45
C PHE A 136 -0.52 -44.79 -14.09
N ALA A 137 -1.05 -43.77 -13.40
CA ALA A 137 -2.11 -42.94 -13.96
C ALA A 137 -1.62 -42.11 -15.15
N LEU A 138 -0.37 -41.61 -15.09
CA LEU A 138 0.28 -40.91 -16.19
C LEU A 138 1.81 -40.90 -15.97
N SER A 139 2.58 -41.22 -17.01
CA SER A 139 4.04 -41.10 -17.01
C SER A 139 4.44 -40.26 -18.22
N MET A 140 4.93 -39.04 -17.97
CA MET A 140 5.31 -38.10 -19.04
C MET A 140 6.65 -37.45 -18.74
N ARG A 141 7.33 -37.05 -19.82
CA ARG A 141 8.52 -36.21 -19.76
C ARG A 141 8.12 -34.80 -19.35
N THR A 142 8.88 -34.19 -18.47
CA THR A 142 8.76 -32.75 -18.18
C THR A 142 9.59 -31.98 -19.19
N GLU A 143 8.98 -31.00 -19.85
CA GLU A 143 9.71 -30.03 -20.66
C GLU A 143 10.62 -29.21 -19.75
N ARG A 144 11.91 -29.17 -20.08
CA ARG A 144 12.86 -28.28 -19.39
C ARG A 144 12.71 -26.90 -20.02
N ASP A 145 12.33 -25.92 -19.21
CA ASP A 145 12.44 -24.52 -19.61
C ASP A 145 13.93 -24.17 -19.80
N PRO A 146 14.38 -23.88 -21.03
CA PRO A 146 15.79 -23.64 -21.32
C PRO A 146 16.31 -22.32 -20.76
N THR A 147 15.43 -21.45 -20.25
CA THR A 147 15.79 -20.09 -19.81
C THR A 147 16.20 -19.98 -18.34
N LEU A 148 16.01 -21.03 -17.52
CA LEU A 148 16.31 -21.00 -16.09
C LEU A 148 17.76 -21.45 -15.76
N PRO A 149 18.56 -20.61 -15.07
CA PRO A 149 19.90 -20.97 -14.58
C PRO A 149 19.85 -22.24 -13.73
N ALA A 150 20.92 -23.06 -13.77
CA ALA A 150 20.99 -24.34 -13.05
C ALA A 150 20.70 -24.20 -11.55
N ASP A 151 21.07 -23.06 -10.95
CA ASP A 151 20.93 -22.76 -9.53
C ASP A 151 19.52 -22.32 -9.09
N GLN A 152 18.62 -22.02 -10.03
CA GLN A 152 17.20 -21.72 -9.77
C GLN A 152 16.29 -22.91 -10.01
N ARG A 153 16.85 -24.07 -10.37
CA ARG A 153 16.08 -25.30 -10.54
C ARG A 153 15.64 -25.79 -9.17
N PRO A 154 14.37 -26.18 -8.97
CA PRO A 154 13.90 -26.63 -7.68
C PRO A 154 14.73 -27.84 -7.24
N SER A 155 15.57 -27.64 -6.21
CA SER A 155 16.37 -28.68 -5.58
C SER A 155 15.47 -29.61 -4.78
N SER A 156 15.85 -30.88 -4.70
CA SER A 156 15.13 -31.95 -3.98
C SER A 156 15.10 -31.77 -2.45
N SER A 157 15.78 -30.76 -1.91
CA SER A 157 15.54 -30.32 -0.54
C SER A 157 14.27 -29.48 -0.54
N GLY A 158 13.15 -30.08 -0.14
CA GLY A 158 11.95 -29.34 0.21
C GLY A 158 12.36 -28.12 1.03
N SER A 159 12.09 -26.94 0.48
CA SER A 159 12.40 -25.69 1.15
C SER A 159 11.56 -25.67 2.41
N ARG A 160 12.17 -26.10 3.52
CA ARG A 160 11.68 -25.88 4.86
C ARG A 160 11.83 -24.37 5.04
N ARG A 161 10.89 -23.60 4.47
CA ARG A 161 10.70 -22.20 4.81
C ARG A 161 10.43 -22.21 6.30
N THR A 162 11.46 -21.94 7.07
CA THR A 162 11.33 -21.60 8.47
C THR A 162 10.31 -20.48 8.51
N ARG A 163 9.18 -20.77 9.15
CA ARG A 163 8.13 -19.83 9.50
C ARG A 163 8.78 -18.65 10.20
N THR A 164 9.17 -17.64 9.44
CA THR A 164 9.52 -16.33 10.00
C THR A 164 8.21 -15.76 10.49
N GLU A 165 8.05 -15.78 11.81
CA GLU A 165 7.02 -15.06 12.52
C GLU A 165 7.10 -13.58 12.14
N THR A 166 6.41 -13.18 11.09
CA THR A 166 6.18 -11.77 10.80
C THR A 166 4.69 -11.54 10.72
N ALA A 167 4.20 -10.92 11.79
CA ALA A 167 2.87 -10.34 11.98
C ALA A 167 1.69 -11.30 11.71
N SER A 168 1.19 -11.89 12.80
CA SER A 168 -0.18 -12.37 12.91
C SER A 168 -1.15 -11.34 12.31
N CYS A 169 -1.68 -11.58 11.10
CA CYS A 169 -2.89 -10.92 10.61
C CYS A 169 -4.01 -11.41 11.56
N LYS A 170 -4.18 -10.76 12.71
CA LYS A 170 -5.28 -11.07 13.63
C LYS A 170 -6.59 -10.74 12.93
N PRO A 171 -7.59 -11.65 12.92
CA PRO A 171 -8.89 -11.34 12.38
C PRO A 171 -9.51 -10.20 13.20
N PHE A 172 -9.74 -9.05 12.58
CA PHE A 172 -10.39 -7.91 13.21
C PHE A 172 -11.88 -8.28 13.37
N ALA A 173 -12.26 -8.68 14.60
CA ALA A 173 -13.63 -9.01 14.95
C ALA A 173 -14.54 -7.80 14.65
N ARG A 174 -15.53 -8.00 13.76
CA ARG A 174 -16.64 -7.07 13.54
C ARG A 174 -17.40 -6.87 14.86
N ARG A 175 -17.14 -5.78 15.58
CA ARG A 175 -18.07 -5.28 16.60
C ARG A 175 -19.22 -4.57 15.89
N ASN A 176 -20.31 -5.30 15.65
CA ASN A 176 -21.61 -4.70 15.37
C ASN A 176 -22.04 -3.91 16.62
N ARG A 177 -21.93 -2.58 16.58
CA ARG A 177 -22.68 -1.70 17.47
C ARG A 177 -24.01 -1.41 16.78
N VAL A 178 -25.03 -2.19 17.13
CA VAL A 178 -26.42 -1.78 16.92
C VAL A 178 -26.69 -0.71 17.97
N ALA A 179 -26.76 0.55 17.52
CA ALA A 179 -27.33 1.62 18.32
C ALA A 179 -28.86 1.49 18.18
N SER A 180 -29.49 0.98 19.24
CA SER A 180 -30.95 1.05 19.41
C SER A 180 -31.29 2.45 19.90
N SER A 181 -32.03 3.20 19.08
CA SER A 181 -32.91 4.28 19.54
C SER A 181 -34.25 3.70 19.97
#